data_AF-A0A511R1U4-F1
#
_entry.id   AF-A0A511R1U4-F1
#
_cell.length_a   1.000
_cell.length_b   1.000
_cell.length_c   1.000
_cell.angle_alpha   90.00
_cell.angle_beta   90.00
_cell.angle_gamma   90.00
#
_symmetry.space_group_name_H-M   'P 1'
#
loop_
_entity.id
_entity.type
_entity.pdbx_description
1 polymer ?
#
loop_
_entity_poly.entity_id
_entity_poly.type
_entity_poly.pdbx_seq_one_letter_code
_entity_poly.pdbx_strand_id
1 'polypeptide(L)'
;MWTIDHRGRWDGFGHYGWGLLDDLLWILLLLGLIALVGVLMVRLLRGPTPGQTQPTPDRALEIARERYAKGEISQTEFETLKKNLGG
;
A
#
# COMPACT_ATOMS: atom_id res chain seq x y z
N MET A 1 35.47 -5.68 51.76
CA MET A 1 34.87 -7.01 51.56
C MET A 1 33.77 -6.85 50.52
N TRP A 2 34.03 -7.29 49.29
CA TRP A 2 33.12 -7.19 48.14
C TRP A 2 32.61 -8.58 47.83
N THR A 3 31.30 -8.80 47.90
CA THR A 3 30.65 -9.98 47.32
C THR A 3 29.74 -9.48 46.21
N ILE A 4 30.17 -9.72 44.98
CA ILE A 4 29.38 -9.56 43.78
C ILE A 4 28.32 -10.65 43.84
N ASP A 5 27.08 -10.30 44.19
CA ASP A 5 25.98 -11.26 44.09
C ASP A 5 25.59 -11.46 42.64
N HIS A 6 25.45 -12.72 42.27
CA HIS A 6 25.35 -13.19 40.90
C HIS A 6 24.06 -12.70 40.24
N ARG A 7 24.22 -11.94 39.16
CA ARG A 7 23.17 -11.82 38.15
C ARG A 7 22.88 -13.20 37.56
N GLY A 8 21.59 -13.48 37.40
CA GLY A 8 21.09 -14.43 36.42
C GLY A 8 20.74 -15.79 37.01
N ARG A 9 19.45 -16.12 36.94
CA ARG A 9 18.91 -17.39 36.40
C ARG A 9 17.51 -17.65 36.97
N TRP A 10 16.55 -16.82 36.58
CA TRP A 10 15.12 -17.16 36.64
C TRP A 10 14.41 -16.90 35.30
N ASP A 11 15.17 -16.77 34.21
CA ASP A 11 14.64 -16.38 32.90
C ASP A 11 14.30 -17.60 32.01
N GLY A 12 14.00 -18.76 32.60
CA GLY A 12 14.13 -20.04 31.88
C GLY A 12 13.04 -21.10 32.04
N PHE A 13 11.98 -20.88 32.84
CA PHE A 13 11.03 -21.97 33.15
C PHE A 13 9.55 -21.56 33.19
N GLY A 14 9.09 -20.76 32.21
CA GLY A 14 7.68 -20.33 32.14
C GLY A 14 6.95 -20.47 30.80
N HIS A 15 7.64 -20.71 29.68
CA HIS A 15 7.05 -20.46 28.34
C HIS A 15 6.71 -21.70 27.49
N TYR A 16 6.87 -22.92 28.00
CA TYR A 16 6.75 -24.12 27.15
C TYR A 16 5.30 -24.57 26.82
N GLY A 17 4.27 -23.95 27.41
CA GLY A 17 2.86 -24.31 27.12
C GLY A 17 2.00 -23.18 26.55
N TRP A 18 2.23 -21.95 27.00
CA TRP A 18 1.50 -20.74 26.56
C TRP A 18 2.39 -19.73 25.84
N GLY A 19 3.71 -19.87 25.91
CA GLY A 19 4.66 -18.94 25.28
C GLY A 19 4.67 -19.03 23.77
N LEU A 20 4.49 -20.22 23.17
CA LEU A 20 4.49 -20.34 21.70
C LEU A 20 3.33 -19.60 21.01
N LEU A 21 2.16 -19.55 21.66
CA LEU A 21 1.02 -18.80 21.13
C LEU A 21 1.18 -17.29 21.35
N ASP A 22 1.73 -16.89 22.50
CA ASP A 22 2.05 -15.50 22.80
C ASP A 22 3.13 -14.97 21.83
N ASP A 23 4.23 -15.70 21.68
CA ASP A 23 5.31 -15.42 20.74
C ASP A 23 4.81 -15.33 19.31
N LEU A 24 3.93 -16.25 18.88
CA LEU A 24 3.34 -16.21 17.54
C LEU A 24 2.47 -14.98 17.33
N LEU A 25 1.69 -14.57 18.34
CA LEU A 25 0.85 -13.39 18.28
C LEU A 25 1.71 -12.11 18.19
N TRP A 26 2.79 -12.03 18.97
CA TRP A 26 3.74 -10.92 18.89
C TRP A 26 4.45 -10.84 17.55
N ILE A 27 4.86 -11.99 16.98
CA ILE A 27 5.46 -12.06 15.65
C ILE A 27 4.47 -11.60 14.58
N LEU A 28 3.21 -12.05 14.65
CA LEU A 28 2.18 -11.64 13.69
C LEU A 28 1.88 -10.15 13.79
N LEU A 29 1.82 -9.61 15.01
CA LEU A 29 1.62 -8.18 15.26
C LEU A 29 2.78 -7.35 14.69
N LEU A 30 4.02 -7.79 14.93
CA LEU A 30 5.21 -7.13 14.40
C LEU A 30 5.24 -7.18 12.87
N LEU A 31 4.94 -8.34 12.27
CA LEU A 31 4.86 -8.50 10.82
C LEU A 31 3.78 -7.59 10.21
N GLY A 32 2.62 -7.53 10.86
CA GLY A 32 1.51 -6.64 10.47
C GLY A 32 1.91 -5.17 10.53
N LEU A 33 2.64 -4.76 11.57
CA LEU A 33 3.15 -3.40 11.70
C LEU A 33 4.17 -3.05 10.61
N ILE A 34 5.12 -3.96 10.35
CA ILE A 34 6.12 -3.80 9.27
C ILE A 34 5.41 -3.69 7.92
N ALA A 35 4.42 -4.54 7.65
CA ALA A 35 3.64 -4.50 6.42
C ALA A 35 2.86 -3.19 6.29
N LEU A 36 2.23 -2.71 7.37
CA LEU A 36 1.50 -1.45 7.38
C LEU A 36 2.41 -0.26 7.06
N VAL A 37 3.56 -0.17 7.74
CA VAL A 37 4.55 0.88 7.53
C VAL A 37 5.13 0.78 6.12
N GLY A 38 5.48 -0.42 5.66
CA GLY A 38 6.00 -0.64 4.31
C GLY A 38 5.00 -0.23 3.23
N VAL A 39 3.73 -0.60 3.38
CA VAL A 39 2.66 -0.19 2.46
C VAL A 39 2.43 1.31 2.49
N LEU A 40 2.44 1.93 3.68
CA LEU A 40 2.27 3.38 3.82
C LEU A 40 3.46 4.13 3.19
N MET A 41 4.68 3.67 3.42
CA MET A 41 5.90 4.23 2.84
C MET A 41 5.87 4.09 1.31
N VAL A 42 5.49 2.92 0.79
CA VAL A 42 5.35 2.71 -0.65
C VAL A 42 4.23 3.57 -1.22
N ARG A 43 3.09 3.76 -0.53
CA ARG A 43 2.00 4.64 -0.98
C ARG A 43 2.33 6.12 -0.90
N LEU A 44 3.20 6.54 0.01
CA LEU A 44 3.64 7.93 0.15
C LEU A 44 4.74 8.25 -0.87
N LEU A 45 5.66 7.31 -1.12
CA LEU A 45 6.75 7.45 -2.09
C LEU A 45 6.30 7.23 -3.53
N ARG A 46 5.33 6.32 -3.76
CA ARG A 46 4.56 6.27 -5.00
C ARG A 46 3.52 7.37 -4.88
N GLY A 47 3.93 8.61 -5.14
CA GLY A 47 3.02 9.74 -5.33
C GLY A 47 1.83 9.30 -6.19
N PRO A 48 0.64 9.88 -5.96
CA PRO A 48 -0.66 9.32 -6.36
C PRO A 48 -0.54 8.69 -7.74
N THR A 49 -0.49 7.35 -7.80
CA THR A 49 -0.46 6.66 -9.09
C THR A 49 -1.64 7.20 -9.89
N PRO A 50 -1.43 7.92 -11.00
CA PRO A 50 -2.52 8.34 -11.85
C PRO A 50 -2.99 7.08 -12.59
N GLY A 51 -3.76 6.24 -11.91
CA GLY A 51 -4.12 4.93 -12.43
C GLY A 51 -5.06 4.11 -11.56
N GLN A 52 -5.48 4.60 -10.39
CA GLN A 52 -6.58 4.03 -9.61
C GLN A 52 -7.71 5.02 -9.31
N THR A 53 -7.72 6.19 -9.97
CA THR A 53 -8.98 6.88 -10.16
C THR A 53 -9.69 6.10 -11.25
N GLN A 54 -10.89 5.59 -10.98
CA GLN A 54 -11.80 5.16 -12.04
C GLN A 54 -11.73 6.17 -13.19
N PRO A 55 -11.81 5.76 -14.47
CA PRO A 55 -11.79 6.70 -15.58
C PRO A 55 -12.95 7.67 -15.37
N THR A 56 -12.65 8.80 -14.71
CA THR A 56 -13.61 9.88 -14.56
C THR A 56 -13.87 10.35 -15.97
N PRO A 57 -15.11 10.73 -16.28
CA PRO A 57 -15.44 11.15 -17.63
C PRO A 57 -14.50 12.26 -18.13
N ASP A 58 -14.06 13.14 -17.23
CA ASP A 58 -13.04 14.17 -17.48
C ASP A 58 -11.68 13.61 -17.94
N ARG A 59 -11.16 12.55 -17.31
CA ARG A 59 -9.86 11.98 -17.68
C ARG A 59 -9.92 11.26 -19.02
N ALA A 60 -11.04 10.59 -19.30
CA ALA A 60 -11.27 9.94 -20.58
C ALA A 60 -11.38 10.97 -21.73
N LEU A 61 -12.03 12.11 -21.48
CA LEU A 61 -12.09 13.24 -22.42
C LEU A 61 -10.71 13.87 -22.67
N GLU A 62 -9.89 14.01 -21.62
CA GLU A 62 -8.53 14.54 -21.71
C GLU A 62 -7.63 13.65 -22.58
N ILE A 63 -7.68 12.32 -22.38
CA ILE A 63 -6.95 11.34 -23.19
C ILE A 63 -7.43 11.36 -24.64
N ALA A 64 -8.75 11.46 -24.88
CA ALA A 64 -9.30 11.55 -26.23
C ALA A 64 -8.80 12.82 -26.96
N ARG A 65 -8.75 13.96 -26.27
CA ARG A 65 -8.22 15.22 -26.83
C ARG A 65 -6.75 15.12 -27.20
N GLU A 66 -5.94 14.49 -26.35
CA GLU A 66 -4.51 14.30 -26.60
C GLU A 66 -4.26 13.44 -27.85
N ARG A 67 -5.02 12.36 -28.03
CA ARG A 67 -4.92 11.50 -29.23
C ARG A 67 -5.40 12.19 -30.50
N TYR A 68 -6.42 13.03 -30.40
CA TYR A 68 -6.88 13.86 -31.52
C TYR A 68 -5.79 14.85 -31.95
N ALA A 69 -5.13 15.49 -30.98
CA ALA A 69 -4.01 16.40 -31.26
C ALA A 69 -2.78 15.68 -31.86
N LYS A 70 -2.56 14.41 -31.48
CA LYS A 70 -1.55 13.54 -32.09
C LYS A 70 -1.95 13.00 -33.47
N GLY A 71 -3.20 13.17 -33.88
CA GLY A 71 -3.75 12.63 -35.14
C GLY A 71 -3.95 11.11 -35.13
N GLU A 72 -3.92 10.48 -33.95
CA GLU A 72 -4.13 9.04 -33.78
C GLU A 72 -5.59 8.63 -33.91
N ILE A 73 -6.52 9.59 -33.72
CA ILE A 73 -7.96 9.39 -33.86
C ILE A 73 -8.57 10.42 -34.80
N SER A 74 -9.61 9.98 -35.50
CA SER A 74 -10.42 10.82 -36.37
C SER A 74 -11.28 11.80 -35.57
N GLN A 75 -11.64 12.95 -36.17
CA GLN A 75 -12.62 13.89 -35.61
C GLN A 75 -13.97 13.20 -35.31
N THR A 76 -14.38 12.22 -36.14
CA THR A 76 -15.62 11.46 -35.94
C THR A 76 -15.58 10.58 -34.70
N GLU A 77 -14.43 9.98 -34.42
CA GLU A 77 -14.20 9.16 -33.22
C GLU A 77 -14.14 10.03 -31.96
N PHE A 78 -13.49 11.19 -32.05
CA PHE A 78 -13.43 12.16 -30.96
C PHE A 78 -14.83 12.68 -30.56
N GLU A 79 -15.69 13.03 -31.51
CA GLU A 79 -17.05 13.49 -31.22
C GLU A 79 -17.92 12.40 -30.59
N THR A 80 -17.73 11.14 -30.99
CA THR A 80 -18.43 10.00 -30.41
C THR A 80 -18.01 9.76 -28.96
N LEU A 81 -16.69 9.79 -28.69
CA LEU A 81 -16.14 9.71 -27.34
C LEU A 81 -16.62 10.86 -26.46
N LYS A 82 -16.64 12.09 -27.00
CA LYS A 82 -17.11 13.27 -26.27
C LYS A 82 -18.57 13.17 -25.84
N LYS A 83 -19.44 12.63 -26.69
CA LYS A 83 -20.86 12.40 -26.36
C LYS A 83 -21.05 11.27 -25.34
N ASN A 84 -20.28 10.20 -25.46
CA ASN A 84 -20.37 9.05 -24.56
C ASN A 84 -19.78 9.33 -23.17
N LEU A 85 -18.78 10.22 -23.09
CA LEU A 85 -18.09 10.58 -21.85
C LEU A 85 -18.61 11.89 -21.22
N GLY A 86 -19.39 12.69 -21.94
CA GLY A 86 -20.00 13.91 -21.41
C GLY A 86 -21.46 13.75 -20.97
N GLY A 87 -22.01 12.52 -21.03
CA GLY A 87 -23.39 12.18 -20.73
C GLY A 87 -23.58 11.51 -19.37
#